data_AF-A0A842I6I1-F1
#
_entry.id   AF-A0A842I6I1-F1
#
_cell.length_a   1.000
_cell.length_b   1.000
_cell.length_c   1.000
_cell.angle_alpha   90.00
_cell.angle_beta   90.00
_cell.angle_gamma   90.00
#
_symmetry.space_group_name_H-M   'P 1'
#
loop_
_entity.id
_entity.type
_entity.pdbx_description
1 polymer ?
#
loop_
_entity_poly.entity_id
_entity_poly.type
_entity_poly.pdbx_seq_one_letter_code
_entity_poly.pdbx_strand_id
1 'polypeptide(L)'
;MHRRDVTVAWAFIIGLWIAMFFVAIATWGLAPNGAARILLLIGGVIVLTFNTAAIMAMLSHYREDRDFIYGLDIKFLDEARAAKRG
;
A
#
# COMPACT_ATOMS: atom_id res chain seq x y z
N MET A 1 7.11 6.68 13.82
CA MET A 1 6.44 5.40 13.52
C MET A 1 5.81 5.42 12.12
N HIS A 2 4.85 6.29 11.82
CA HIS A 2 4.18 6.35 10.49
C HIS A 2 5.07 6.29 9.24
N ARG A 3 6.13 7.12 9.19
CA ARG A 3 7.03 7.15 8.04
C ARG A 3 7.69 5.79 7.79
N ARG A 4 8.00 5.04 8.85
CA ARG A 4 8.64 3.71 8.75
C ARG A 4 7.64 2.69 8.21
N ASP A 5 6.40 2.72 8.69
CA ASP A 5 5.34 1.79 8.25
C ASP A 5 5.03 2.01 6.75
N VAL A 6 4.97 3.29 6.33
CA VAL A 6 4.83 3.66 4.91
C VAL A 6 6.04 3.19 4.09
N THR A 7 7.27 3.35 4.59
CA THR A 7 8.47 2.86 3.90
C THR A 7 8.46 1.34 3.72
N VAL A 8 8.04 0.59 4.74
CA VAL A 8 7.94 -0.88 4.66
C VAL A 8 6.86 -1.29 3.66
N ALA A 9 5.70 -0.60 3.65
CA ALA A 9 4.65 -0.85 2.67
C ALA A 9 5.14 -0.63 1.22
N TRP A 10 5.90 0.45 0.98
CA TRP A 10 6.53 0.68 -0.32
C TRP A 10 7.58 -0.38 -0.67
N ALA A 11 8.37 -0.84 0.29
CA ALA A 11 9.33 -1.92 0.07
C ALA A 11 8.63 -3.22 -0.35
N PHE A 12 7.47 -3.55 0.24
CA PHE A 12 6.67 -4.70 -0.18
C PHE A 12 6.12 -4.56 -1.60
N ILE A 13 5.59 -3.38 -1.97
CA ILE A 13 5.11 -3.12 -3.34
C ILE A 13 6.27 -3.30 -4.33
N ILE A 14 7.39 -2.60 -4.10
CA ILE A 14 8.55 -2.65 -5.00
C ILE A 14 9.10 -4.08 -5.11
N GLY A 15 9.21 -4.79 -3.98
CA GLY A 15 9.66 -6.19 -3.96
C GLY A 15 8.75 -7.10 -4.78
N LEU A 16 7.43 -6.94 -4.66
CA LEU A 16 6.46 -7.68 -5.46
C LEU A 16 6.62 -7.40 -6.96
N TRP A 17 6.77 -6.13 -7.34
CA TRP A 17 6.98 -5.74 -8.73
C TRP A 17 8.25 -6.37 -9.31
N ILE A 18 9.37 -6.31 -8.58
CA ILE A 18 10.64 -6.92 -8.99
C ILE A 18 10.48 -8.44 -9.15
N ALA A 19 9.85 -9.10 -8.18
CA ALA A 19 9.63 -10.55 -8.22
C ALA A 19 8.77 -10.96 -9.41
N MET A 20 7.66 -10.25 -9.68
CA MET A 20 6.78 -10.54 -10.80
C MET A 20 7.46 -10.35 -12.15
N PHE A 21 8.25 -9.29 -12.33
CA PHE A 21 9.03 -9.10 -13.56
C PHE A 21 10.09 -10.17 -13.74
N PHE A 22 10.81 -10.51 -12.67
CA PHE A 22 11.79 -11.59 -12.69
C PHE A 22 11.15 -12.90 -13.13
N VAL A 23 10.01 -13.28 -12.54
CA VAL A 23 9.28 -14.50 -12.91
C VAL A 23 8.82 -14.44 -14.37
N ALA A 24 8.28 -13.31 -14.83
CA ALA A 24 7.84 -13.15 -16.21
C ALA A 24 8.98 -13.36 -17.22
N ILE A 25 10.18 -12.84 -16.93
CA ILE A 25 11.37 -13.01 -17.77
C ILE A 25 11.88 -14.45 -17.69
N ALA A 26 12.05 -14.98 -16.48
CA ALA A 26 12.59 -16.32 -16.24
C ALA A 26 11.73 -17.43 -16.85
N THR A 27 10.41 -17.24 -16.90
CA THR A 27 9.45 -18.23 -17.40
C THR A 27 9.03 -18.00 -18.85
N TRP A 28 9.51 -16.94 -19.52
CA TRP A 28 9.07 -16.56 -20.87
C TRP A 28 9.23 -17.68 -21.90
N GLY A 29 10.34 -18.41 -21.83
CA GLY A 29 10.65 -19.55 -22.70
C GLY A 29 9.92 -20.85 -22.32
N LEU A 30 9.39 -20.95 -21.10
CA LEU A 30 8.63 -22.12 -20.63
C LEU A 30 7.17 -22.10 -21.10
N ALA A 31 6.65 -20.91 -21.41
CA ALA A 31 5.29 -20.76 -21.88
C ALA A 31 5.13 -21.37 -23.30
N PRO A 32 4.26 -22.39 -23.47
CA PRO A 32 4.24 -23.25 -24.66
C PRO A 32 3.70 -22.56 -25.91
N ASN A 33 2.89 -21.51 -25.78
CA ASN A 33 2.31 -20.78 -26.89
C ASN A 33 2.02 -19.30 -26.52
N GLY A 34 1.67 -18.50 -27.53
CA GLY A 34 1.37 -17.07 -27.35
C GLY A 34 0.17 -16.80 -26.44
N ALA A 35 -0.86 -17.64 -26.47
CA ALA A 35 -2.04 -17.49 -25.61
C ALA A 35 -1.69 -17.67 -24.12
N ALA A 36 -0.85 -18.66 -23.79
CA ALA A 36 -0.35 -18.86 -22.44
C ALA A 36 0.45 -17.65 -21.93
N ARG A 37 1.28 -17.04 -22.79
CA ARG A 37 2.02 -15.82 -22.44
C ARG A 37 1.08 -14.64 -22.15
N ILE A 38 0.06 -14.44 -22.99
CA ILE A 38 -0.94 -13.40 -22.78
C ILE A 38 -1.68 -13.62 -21.46
N LEU A 39 -2.09 -14.86 -21.16
CA LEU A 39 -2.77 -15.18 -19.91
C LEU A 39 -1.90 -14.90 -18.68
N LEU A 40 -0.61 -15.27 -18.74
CA LEU A 40 0.36 -14.96 -17.68
C LEU A 40 0.55 -13.45 -17.49
N LEU A 41 0.61 -12.68 -18.58
CA LEU A 41 0.73 -11.23 -18.52
C LEU A 41 -0.52 -10.58 -17.90
N ILE A 42 -1.72 -11.01 -18.30
CA ILE A 42 -2.98 -10.52 -17.73
C ILE A 42 -3.04 -10.87 -16.23
N GLY A 43 -2.75 -12.12 -15.87
CA GLY A 43 -2.69 -12.55 -14.48
C GLY A 43 -1.69 -11.73 -13.67
N GLY A 44 -0.50 -11.48 -14.23
CA GLY A 44 0.52 -10.67 -13.59
C GLY A 44 0.08 -9.22 -13.37
N VAL A 45 -0.55 -8.59 -14.36
CA VAL A 45 -1.09 -7.23 -14.25
C VAL A 45 -2.18 -7.16 -13.18
N ILE A 46 -3.08 -8.16 -13.13
CA ILE A 46 -4.11 -8.24 -12.09
C ILE A 46 -3.46 -8.32 -10.71
N VAL A 47 -2.53 -9.25 -10.49
CA VAL A 47 -1.85 -9.41 -9.21
C VAL A 47 -1.17 -8.11 -8.77
N LEU A 48 -0.43 -7.46 -9.68
CA LEU A 48 0.29 -6.23 -9.38
C LEU A 48 -0.64 -5.05 -9.04
N THR A 49 -1.67 -4.84 -9.85
CA THR A 49 -2.59 -3.71 -9.66
C THR A 49 -3.42 -3.88 -8.39
N PHE A 50 -4.01 -5.05 -8.16
CA PHE A 50 -4.83 -5.31 -6.97
C PHE A 50 -4.01 -5.26 -5.67
N ASN A 51 -2.80 -5.84 -5.64
CA ASN A 51 -1.96 -5.74 -4.44
C ASN A 51 -1.52 -4.31 -4.15
N THR A 52 -1.12 -3.56 -5.19
CA THR A 52 -0.76 -2.15 -5.03
C THR A 52 -1.95 -1.34 -4.52
N ALA A 53 -3.14 -1.56 -5.08
CA ALA A 53 -4.37 -0.89 -4.64
C ALA A 53 -4.76 -1.25 -3.20
N ALA A 54 -4.64 -2.52 -2.80
CA ALA A 54 -4.94 -2.96 -1.44
C ALA A 54 -4.04 -2.29 -0.40
N ILE A 55 -2.72 -2.21 -0.67
CA ILE A 55 -1.78 -1.53 0.21
C ILE A 55 -2.06 -0.02 0.25
N MET A 56 -2.35 0.60 -0.90
CA MET A 56 -2.72 2.02 -0.95
C MET A 56 -4.01 2.31 -0.17
N ALA A 57 -5.02 1.44 -0.26
CA ALA A 57 -6.25 1.55 0.51
C ALA A 57 -5.99 1.42 2.02
N MET A 58 -5.15 0.44 2.42
CA MET A 58 -4.72 0.30 3.81
C MET A 58 -4.04 1.58 4.31
N LEU A 59 -3.10 2.13 3.54
CA LEU A 59 -2.40 3.37 3.91
C LEU A 59 -3.33 4.59 3.97
N SER A 60 -4.30 4.69 3.06
CA SER A 60 -5.29 5.78 3.04
C SER A 60 -6.17 5.73 4.30
N HIS A 61 -6.71 4.55 4.62
CA HIS A 61 -7.58 4.36 5.78
C HIS A 61 -6.83 4.64 7.10
N TYR A 62 -5.57 4.19 7.20
CA TYR A 62 -4.71 4.50 8.36
C TYR A 62 -4.44 5.98 8.58
N ARG A 63 -4.48 6.80 7.52
CA ARG A 63 -4.35 8.26 7.64
C ARG A 63 -5.66 8.90 8.10
N GLU A 64 -6.76 8.44 7.53
CA GLU A 64 -8.10 8.96 7.82
C GLU A 64 -8.53 8.67 9.26
N ASP A 65 -8.34 7.45 9.74
CA ASP A 65 -8.63 7.06 11.13
C ASP A 65 -7.75 7.82 12.14
N ARG A 66 -6.50 8.12 11.74
CA ARG A 66 -5.56 8.88 12.59
C ARG A 66 -6.00 10.33 12.75
N ASP A 67 -6.27 11.01 11.65
CA ASP A 67 -6.57 12.45 11.66
C ASP A 67 -7.86 12.73 12.46
N PHE A 68 -8.80 11.77 12.44
CA PHE A 68 -9.97 11.77 13.29
C PHE A 68 -9.63 11.64 14.79
N ILE A 69 -8.86 10.61 15.18
CA ILE A 69 -8.54 10.35 16.59
C ILE A 69 -7.72 11.49 17.21
N TYR A 70 -6.66 11.96 16.54
CA TYR A 70 -5.80 13.00 17.10
C TYR A 70 -6.41 14.40 17.00
N GLY A 71 -7.26 14.67 16.01
CA GLY A 71 -7.96 15.95 15.91
C GLY A 71 -8.87 16.20 17.13
N LEU A 72 -9.55 15.15 17.60
CA LEU A 72 -10.41 15.22 18.77
C LEU A 72 -9.62 15.40 20.07
N ASP A 73 -8.54 14.65 20.25
CA ASP A 73 -7.66 14.76 21.43
C ASP A 73 -7.01 16.15 21.55
N ILE A 74 -6.54 16.72 20.44
CA ILE A 74 -5.95 18.07 20.43
C ILE A 74 -7.00 19.12 20.84
N LYS A 75 -8.24 19.00 20.34
CA LYS A 75 -9.32 19.91 20.70
C LYS A 75 -9.64 19.88 22.20
N PHE A 76 -9.74 18.71 22.80
CA PHE A 76 -9.98 18.60 24.24
C PHE A 76 -8.80 19.11 25.08
N LEU A 77 -7.56 18.89 24.62
CA LEU A 77 -6.36 19.45 25.26
C LEU A 77 -6.34 20.98 25.22
N ASP A 78 -6.76 21.59 24.11
CA ASP A 78 -6.87 23.04 23.97
C ASP A 78 -7.97 23.62 24.87
N GLU A 79 -9.14 22.97 24.93
CA GLU A 79 -10.24 23.35 25.84
C GLU A 79 -9.81 23.28 27.31
N ALA A 80 -9.11 22.20 27.71
CA ALA A 80 -8.58 22.06 29.07
C ALA A 80 -7.51 23.11 29.41
N ARG A 81 -6.68 23.52 28.43
CA ARG A 81 -5.71 24.61 28.60
C ARG A 81 -6.39 25.97 28.72
N ALA A 82 -7.43 26.23 27.94
CA ALA A 82 -8.21 27.45 28.01
C ALA A 82 -8.89 27.60 29.38
N ALA A 83 -9.49 26.51 29.88
CA ALA A 83 -10.12 26.46 31.20
C ALA A 83 -9.14 26.67 32.37
N LYS A 84 -7.85 26.39 32.18
CA LYS A 84 -6.79 26.65 33.19
C LYS A 84 -6.23 28.07 33.14
N ARG A 85 -6.49 28.83 32.08
CA ARG A 85 -5.96 30.18 31.85
C ARG A 85 -6.98 31.29 32.14
N GLY A 86 -8.27 30.95 32.23
CA GLY A 86 -9.32 31.81 32.78
C GLY A 86 -9.55 31.52 34.26
#